data_AF-A0A9Q8QIR1-F1
#
_entry.id   AF-A0A9Q8QIR1-F1
#
_cell.length_a   1.000
_cell.length_b   1.000
_cell.length_c   1.000
_cell.angle_alpha   90.00
_cell.angle_beta   90.00
_cell.angle_gamma   90.00
#
_symmetry.space_group_name_H-M   'P 1'
#
loop_
_entity.id
_entity.type
_entity.pdbx_description
1 polymer ?
#
loop_
_entity_poly.entity_id
_entity_poly.type
_entity_poly.pdbx_seq_one_letter_code
_entity_poly.pdbx_strand_id
1 'polypeptide(L)'
;MGGGATRCIITHRAYANWTNKGWNVRVHGNVYKIPNITQKKIDDLANVFLIDTSVDKLSPTEQEQARNLTRSIFVVQQGDENVTIDFVNDVSVSPDETGGAVNAEGGAQSVKLPYKTTAEGDFDVFLELRNTTGPKGGHLIPGNETSRIQTLNMYANGTNSGNATAYLVPPTGMTVISDIDDILRVTKIYQPKEGLLNTFARPFTPWMDMPAVYANWSESIDNMHFHYLTTTPEQATRNYMDFIYKTYPLGSFDTRPLNFSDVSATLHIRRFLLDKIFHTFPQRKFVLVADTSNSDVMKAYPALYKDYPGQVQCILLRNTSSTDSGDKFPYDTSGFKDIPQERYMFFRVPDDLTRLDIANGHCLNSTIPQNVTFKEQGLPFGLGQGSGAGRHGSIPPIFAMAVVLAATIGAALM
;
A
#
# COMPACT_ATOMS: atom_id res chain seq x y z
N MET A 1 9.54 25.29 30.39
CA MET A 1 8.23 25.67 29.81
C MET A 1 8.03 24.80 28.57
N GLY A 2 7.08 23.87 28.64
CA GLY A 2 6.92 22.78 27.68
C GLY A 2 6.41 23.28 26.33
N GLY A 3 7.26 23.21 25.31
CA GLY A 3 6.79 23.23 23.93
C GLY A 3 6.17 21.87 23.63
N GLY A 4 4.85 21.75 23.82
CA GLY A 4 4.13 20.48 23.73
C GLY A 4 4.25 19.85 22.34
N ALA A 5 4.49 18.53 22.31
CA ALA A 5 4.47 17.75 21.09
C ALA A 5 3.07 17.78 20.45
N THR A 6 2.98 17.97 19.13
CA THR A 6 1.71 18.09 18.41
C THR A 6 1.07 16.73 18.25
N ARG A 7 -0.19 16.57 18.68
CA ARG A 7 -0.99 15.35 18.47
C ARG A 7 -1.41 15.23 17.01
N CYS A 8 -1.15 14.08 16.43
CA CYS A 8 -1.47 13.73 15.06
C CYS A 8 -2.24 12.42 15.00
N ILE A 9 -3.07 12.28 13.97
CA ILE A 9 -3.70 11.02 13.59
C ILE A 9 -3.38 10.82 12.12
N ILE A 10 -2.91 9.64 11.75
CA ILE A 10 -2.95 9.19 10.36
C ILE A 10 -4.13 8.25 10.21
N THR A 11 -4.98 8.53 9.22
CA THR A 11 -6.08 7.65 8.82
C THR A 11 -5.80 7.24 7.39
N HIS A 12 -5.90 5.96 7.08
CA HIS A 12 -5.67 5.47 5.73
C HIS A 12 -6.95 5.55 4.89
N ARG A 13 -6.75 5.63 3.58
CA ARG A 13 -7.88 5.54 2.65
C ARG A 13 -8.50 4.15 2.74
N ALA A 14 -9.74 4.09 3.18
CA ALA A 14 -10.43 2.86 3.58
C ALA A 14 -11.20 2.24 2.43
N TYR A 15 -11.42 0.93 2.48
CA TYR A 15 -12.47 0.26 1.72
C TYR A 15 -13.64 -0.10 2.64
N ALA A 16 -14.83 -0.26 2.06
CA ALA A 16 -16.02 -0.74 2.74
C ALA A 16 -16.71 -1.82 1.91
N ASN A 17 -17.16 -2.89 2.56
CA ASN A 17 -17.97 -3.93 1.92
C ASN A 17 -19.44 -3.78 2.27
N TRP A 18 -20.28 -4.38 1.44
CA TRP A 18 -21.70 -4.50 1.71
C TRP A 18 -21.98 -5.77 2.51
N THR A 19 -22.74 -5.63 3.60
CA THR A 19 -23.14 -6.72 4.49
C THR A 19 -24.67 -6.76 4.61
N ASN A 20 -25.21 -7.76 5.32
CA ASN A 20 -26.64 -7.82 5.64
C ASN A 20 -27.13 -6.65 6.52
N LYS A 21 -26.23 -5.88 7.13
CA LYS A 21 -26.55 -4.70 7.94
C LYS A 21 -26.26 -3.37 7.22
N GLY A 22 -25.81 -3.43 5.98
CA GLY A 22 -25.43 -2.27 5.18
C GLY A 22 -23.92 -2.17 4.94
N TRP A 23 -23.47 -0.96 4.60
CA TRP A 23 -22.06 -0.69 4.35
C TRP A 23 -21.24 -0.79 5.63
N ASN A 24 -20.11 -1.49 5.55
CA ASN A 24 -19.21 -1.74 6.67
C ASN A 24 -17.78 -1.31 6.30
N VAL A 25 -17.34 -0.18 6.83
CA VAL A 25 -16.09 0.50 6.43
C VAL A 25 -14.96 0.06 7.34
N ARG A 26 -13.83 -0.37 6.77
CA ARG A 26 -12.60 -0.62 7.54
C ARG A 26 -11.88 0.70 7.81
N VAL A 27 -12.01 1.24 9.00
CA VAL A 27 -11.26 2.41 9.45
C VAL A 27 -10.00 1.96 10.17
N HIS A 28 -8.84 2.32 9.63
CA HIS A 28 -7.55 2.03 10.26
C HIS A 28 -6.55 3.17 10.13
N GLY A 29 -5.62 3.20 11.08
CA GLY A 29 -4.70 4.32 11.27
C GLY A 29 -3.92 4.24 12.57
N ASN A 30 -3.20 5.32 12.87
CA ASN A 30 -2.35 5.43 14.04
C ASN A 30 -2.42 6.84 14.67
N VAL A 31 -2.35 6.90 16.00
CA VAL A 31 -2.31 8.13 16.80
C VAL A 31 -0.91 8.30 17.38
N TYR A 32 -0.30 9.44 17.09
CA TYR A 32 1.08 9.73 17.47
C TYR A 32 1.28 11.21 17.80
N LYS A 33 2.45 11.55 18.36
CA LYS A 33 2.90 12.92 18.59
C LYS A 33 4.19 13.19 17.84
N ILE A 34 4.29 14.34 17.20
CA ILE A 34 5.54 14.81 16.59
C ILE A 34 6.31 15.58 17.67
N PRO A 35 7.51 15.11 18.08
CA PRO A 35 8.31 15.80 19.09
C PRO A 35 8.83 17.12 18.55
N ASN A 36 8.91 18.14 19.41
CA ASN A 36 9.51 19.41 19.05
C ASN A 36 11.04 19.30 19.13
N ILE A 37 11.67 18.96 18.01
CA ILE A 37 13.12 18.83 17.89
C ILE A 37 13.70 19.85 16.91
N THR A 38 14.92 20.30 17.19
CA THR A 38 15.58 21.32 16.37
C THR A 38 15.85 20.81 14.96
N GLN A 39 15.90 21.71 13.98
CA GLN A 39 16.22 21.33 12.61
C GLN A 39 17.59 20.67 12.49
N LYS A 40 18.59 21.13 13.26
CA LYS A 40 19.89 20.46 13.35
C LYS A 40 19.73 18.98 13.76
N LYS A 41 18.89 18.69 14.76
CA LYS A 41 18.65 17.31 15.20
C LYS A 41 17.94 16.49 14.13
N ILE A 42 17.00 17.08 13.38
CA ILE A 42 16.37 16.43 12.22
C ILE A 42 17.42 16.09 11.16
N ASP A 43 18.29 17.04 10.82
CA ASP A 43 19.32 16.83 9.80
C ASP A 43 20.32 15.74 10.25
N ASP A 44 20.72 15.75 11.54
CA ASP A 44 21.56 14.70 12.13
C ASP A 44 20.91 13.30 12.04
N LEU A 45 19.59 13.21 12.28
CA LEU A 45 18.84 11.95 12.17
C LEU A 45 18.65 11.51 10.71
N ALA A 46 18.39 12.46 9.80
CA ALA A 46 18.24 12.18 8.38
C ALA A 46 19.53 11.64 7.77
N ASN A 47 20.69 12.20 8.17
CA ASN A 47 22.01 11.79 7.69
C ASN A 47 22.32 10.30 7.92
N VAL A 48 21.67 9.65 8.89
CA VAL A 48 21.82 8.20 9.13
C VAL A 48 21.35 7.36 7.93
N PHE A 49 20.38 7.87 7.17
CA PHE A 49 19.83 7.20 6.00
C PHE A 49 20.47 7.63 4.68
N LEU A 50 21.34 8.66 4.70
CA LEU A 50 21.94 9.26 3.50
C LEU A 50 23.35 8.70 3.25
N ILE A 51 23.42 7.53 2.60
CA ILE A 51 24.70 6.89 2.29
C ILE A 51 25.56 7.77 1.36
N ASP A 52 26.81 8.03 1.79
CA ASP A 52 27.83 8.84 1.11
C ASP A 52 27.44 10.30 0.82
N THR A 53 26.39 10.82 1.48
CA THR A 53 25.98 12.22 1.38
C THR A 53 25.44 12.72 2.72
N SER A 54 24.91 13.92 2.75
CA SER A 54 24.34 14.54 3.94
C SER A 54 23.34 15.62 3.52
N VAL A 55 22.43 16.00 4.41
CA VAL A 55 21.36 16.96 4.12
C VAL A 55 21.91 18.27 3.54
N ASP A 56 23.04 18.78 4.04
CA ASP A 56 23.68 20.01 3.54
C ASP A 56 24.18 19.92 2.09
N LYS A 57 24.39 18.70 1.57
CA LYS A 57 24.84 18.44 0.20
C LYS A 57 23.69 18.14 -0.77
N LEU A 58 22.47 17.96 -0.26
CA LEU A 58 21.28 17.69 -1.06
C LEU A 58 20.72 18.98 -1.68
N SER A 59 20.01 18.85 -2.80
CA SER A 59 19.22 19.95 -3.35
C SER A 59 18.10 20.40 -2.39
N PRO A 60 17.55 21.62 -2.49
CA PRO A 60 16.51 22.09 -1.57
C PRO A 60 15.29 21.16 -1.47
N THR A 61 14.84 20.62 -2.60
CA THR A 61 13.73 19.66 -2.65
C THR A 61 14.09 18.35 -1.94
N GLU A 62 15.29 17.83 -2.16
CA GLU A 62 15.75 16.60 -1.50
C GLU A 62 15.94 16.78 0.00
N GLN A 63 16.40 17.97 0.43
CA GLN A 63 16.48 18.32 1.85
C GLN A 63 15.10 18.32 2.51
N GLU A 64 14.11 18.93 1.87
CA GLU A 64 12.76 18.98 2.39
C GLU A 64 12.18 17.57 2.56
N GLN A 65 12.33 16.72 1.54
CA GLN A 65 11.85 15.34 1.61
C GLN A 65 12.56 14.55 2.72
N ALA A 66 13.89 14.62 2.80
CA ALA A 66 14.66 13.94 3.84
C ALA A 66 14.22 14.36 5.25
N ARG A 67 14.01 15.66 5.46
CA ARG A 67 13.53 16.21 6.73
C ARG A 67 12.10 15.76 7.03
N ASN A 68 11.20 15.81 6.05
CA ASN A 68 9.79 15.48 6.23
C ASN A 68 9.59 14.00 6.54
N LEU A 69 10.28 13.10 5.82
CA LEU A 69 10.22 11.67 6.11
C LEU A 69 10.86 11.35 7.46
N THR A 70 11.97 12.00 7.81
CA THR A 70 12.61 11.84 9.12
C THR A 70 11.63 12.25 10.24
N ARG A 71 10.93 13.38 10.12
CA ARG A 71 9.91 13.80 11.09
C ARG A 71 8.74 12.82 11.19
N SER A 72 8.40 12.14 10.11
CA SER A 72 7.30 11.19 10.11
C SER A 72 7.68 9.86 10.78
N ILE A 73 8.96 9.47 10.73
CA ILE A 73 9.44 8.24 11.37
C ILE A 73 9.74 8.45 12.86
N PHE A 74 10.35 9.57 13.24
CA PHE A 74 10.71 9.86 14.64
C PHE A 74 9.54 10.53 15.38
N VAL A 75 8.52 9.72 15.68
CA VAL A 75 7.31 10.12 16.40
C VAL A 75 7.15 9.38 17.72
N VAL A 76 6.31 9.90 18.62
CA VAL A 76 5.99 9.28 19.90
C VAL A 76 4.58 8.69 19.83
N GLN A 77 4.49 7.37 19.90
CA GLN A 77 3.20 6.66 19.83
C GLN A 77 2.29 6.98 21.00
N GLN A 78 0.97 7.02 20.77
CA GLN A 78 -0.03 7.40 21.76
C GLN A 78 -1.09 6.30 21.93
N GLY A 79 -0.88 5.43 22.93
CA GLY A 79 -1.86 4.41 23.30
C GLY A 79 -2.98 4.88 24.21
N ASP A 80 -4.02 4.04 24.35
CA ASP A 80 -5.20 4.27 25.19
C ASP A 80 -6.03 5.51 24.82
N GLU A 81 -5.90 5.99 23.59
CA GLU A 81 -6.57 7.17 23.06
C GLU A 81 -7.95 6.80 22.48
N ASN A 82 -8.92 7.71 22.63
CA ASN A 82 -10.18 7.60 21.90
C ASN A 82 -10.05 8.26 20.52
N VAL A 83 -10.60 7.61 19.50
CA VAL A 83 -10.69 8.17 18.15
C VAL A 83 -12.16 8.27 17.75
N THR A 84 -12.52 9.37 17.11
CA THR A 84 -13.83 9.60 16.51
C THR A 84 -13.62 10.01 15.07
N ILE A 85 -14.34 9.38 14.14
CA ILE A 85 -14.30 9.70 12.72
C ILE A 85 -15.62 10.32 12.29
N ASP A 86 -15.53 11.45 11.62
CA ASP A 86 -16.66 12.08 10.94
C ASP A 86 -16.64 11.68 9.47
N PHE A 87 -17.68 10.97 9.04
CA PHE A 87 -17.95 10.67 7.64
C PHE A 87 -18.73 11.82 7.01
N VAL A 88 -18.27 12.31 5.85
CA VAL A 88 -18.84 13.49 5.18
C VAL A 88 -18.96 13.27 3.67
N ASN A 89 -20.04 13.80 3.09
CA ASN A 89 -20.39 13.73 1.67
C ASN A 89 -19.77 14.89 0.85
N ASP A 90 -18.45 15.10 0.93
CA ASP A 90 -17.74 16.24 0.31
C ASP A 90 -16.49 15.83 -0.47
N VAL A 91 -16.45 14.62 -1.03
CA VAL A 91 -15.29 14.16 -1.80
C VAL A 91 -15.20 14.95 -3.10
N SER A 92 -14.02 15.53 -3.37
CA SER A 92 -13.74 16.14 -4.67
C SER A 92 -13.42 15.01 -5.64
N VAL A 93 -14.47 14.50 -6.30
CA VAL A 93 -14.37 13.39 -7.26
C VAL A 93 -14.41 13.97 -8.67
N SER A 94 -13.29 13.90 -9.39
CA SER A 94 -13.31 14.06 -10.84
C SER A 94 -13.60 12.70 -11.47
N PRO A 95 -14.69 12.51 -12.24
CA PRO A 95 -15.05 11.20 -12.81
C PRO A 95 -13.92 10.51 -13.58
N ASP A 96 -13.06 11.29 -14.22
CA ASP A 96 -11.94 10.82 -15.03
C ASP A 96 -10.74 10.37 -14.17
N GLU A 97 -10.62 10.86 -12.92
CA GLU A 97 -9.50 10.53 -12.01
C GLU A 97 -9.81 9.36 -11.05
N THR A 98 -11.08 8.98 -10.91
CA THR A 98 -11.55 8.05 -9.88
C THR A 98 -12.05 6.71 -10.38
N GLY A 99 -11.87 6.40 -11.67
CA GLY A 99 -12.38 5.16 -12.27
C GLY A 99 -13.91 5.04 -12.21
N GLY A 100 -14.60 6.17 -12.36
CA GLY A 100 -16.06 6.21 -12.32
C GLY A 100 -16.67 6.13 -10.91
N ALA A 101 -15.87 6.27 -9.85
CA ALA A 101 -16.41 6.42 -8.51
C ALA A 101 -17.28 7.68 -8.41
N VAL A 102 -18.28 7.66 -7.54
CA VAL A 102 -19.25 8.75 -7.36
C VAL A 102 -19.30 9.19 -5.90
N ASN A 103 -19.61 10.46 -5.68
CA ASN A 103 -19.91 10.95 -4.35
C ASN A 103 -21.11 10.22 -3.76
N ALA A 104 -20.97 9.69 -2.55
CA ALA A 104 -22.11 9.20 -1.79
C ALA A 104 -23.08 10.36 -1.53
N GLU A 105 -24.39 10.13 -1.74
CA GLU A 105 -25.41 11.17 -1.52
C GLU A 105 -25.99 11.19 -0.10
N GLY A 106 -25.55 10.27 0.76
CA GLY A 106 -25.92 10.18 2.17
C GLY A 106 -24.87 9.42 2.98
N GLY A 107 -25.16 9.06 4.22
CA GLY A 107 -24.23 8.32 5.09
C GLY A 107 -23.31 9.19 5.95
N ALA A 108 -23.41 10.53 5.88
CA ALA A 108 -22.71 11.41 6.81
C ALA A 108 -23.12 11.11 8.26
N GLN A 109 -22.12 10.90 9.12
CA GLN A 109 -22.29 10.55 10.53
C GLN A 109 -20.98 10.69 11.29
N SER A 110 -21.07 10.91 12.61
CA SER A 110 -19.92 10.86 13.52
C SER A 110 -19.93 9.55 14.28
N VAL A 111 -18.82 8.80 14.23
CA VAL A 111 -18.69 7.49 14.89
C VAL A 111 -17.45 7.48 15.76
N LYS A 112 -17.66 7.27 17.06
CA LYS A 112 -16.57 6.97 18.00
C LYS A 112 -16.16 5.51 17.82
N LEU A 113 -14.86 5.24 17.72
CA LEU A 113 -14.36 3.87 17.63
C LEU A 113 -14.76 3.06 18.89
N PRO A 114 -15.07 1.76 18.75
CA PRO A 114 -15.58 0.94 19.85
C PRO A 114 -14.53 0.61 20.92
N TYR A 115 -13.25 0.81 20.63
CA TYR A 115 -12.15 0.61 21.54
C TYR A 115 -11.10 1.73 21.41
N LYS A 116 -10.25 1.82 22.42
CA LYS A 116 -9.11 2.76 22.45
C LYS A 116 -7.94 2.21 21.66
N THR A 117 -7.05 3.09 21.20
CA THR A 117 -5.84 2.68 20.48
C THR A 117 -4.98 1.69 21.25
N THR A 118 -4.22 0.85 20.54
CA THR A 118 -3.21 -0.04 21.15
C THR A 118 -2.10 0.77 21.83
N ALA A 119 -1.18 0.13 22.55
CA ALA A 119 -0.04 0.82 23.15
C ALA A 119 0.81 1.60 22.12
N GLU A 120 0.89 1.07 20.89
CA GLU A 120 1.57 1.68 19.75
C GLU A 120 0.74 2.75 19.04
N GLY A 121 -0.48 3.05 19.49
CA GLY A 121 -1.35 4.07 18.93
C GLY A 121 -2.25 3.62 17.78
N ASP A 122 -2.27 2.32 17.47
CA ASP A 122 -3.00 1.80 16.32
C ASP A 122 -4.49 1.62 16.56
N PHE A 123 -5.27 1.75 15.49
CA PHE A 123 -6.66 1.32 15.39
C PHE A 123 -6.92 0.69 14.01
N ASP A 124 -7.74 -0.36 13.96
CA ASP A 124 -8.15 -1.06 12.73
C ASP A 124 -9.48 -1.79 12.96
N VAL A 125 -10.58 -1.13 12.61
CA VAL A 125 -11.92 -1.56 12.95
C VAL A 125 -12.88 -1.43 11.78
N PHE A 126 -13.79 -2.38 11.67
CA PHE A 126 -14.92 -2.29 10.77
C PHE A 126 -16.09 -1.56 11.46
N LEU A 127 -16.57 -0.48 10.83
CA LEU A 127 -17.68 0.34 11.30
C LEU A 127 -18.88 0.19 10.36
N GLU A 128 -19.99 -0.28 10.91
CA GLU A 128 -21.27 -0.32 10.21
C GLU A 128 -21.82 1.11 10.04
N LEU A 129 -21.97 1.56 8.79
CA LEU A 129 -22.53 2.86 8.47
C LEU A 129 -24.06 2.82 8.55
N ARG A 130 -24.63 3.81 9.22
CA ARG A 130 -26.07 4.09 9.13
C ARG A 130 -26.38 4.70 7.77
N ASN A 131 -27.49 4.30 7.16
CA ASN A 131 -28.00 4.96 5.96
C ASN A 131 -28.71 6.27 6.34
N THR A 132 -27.95 7.36 6.43
CA THR A 132 -28.47 8.70 6.71
C THR A 132 -28.79 9.44 5.41
N THR A 133 -29.81 10.30 5.44
CA THR A 133 -30.16 11.16 4.30
C THR A 133 -29.17 12.32 4.21
N GLY A 134 -28.62 12.57 3.02
CA GLY A 134 -27.75 13.71 2.79
C GLY A 134 -28.52 15.03 2.60
N PRO A 135 -27.81 16.18 2.53
CA PRO A 135 -28.42 17.51 2.49
C PRO A 135 -29.37 17.76 1.32
N LYS A 136 -29.21 17.03 0.21
CA LYS A 136 -30.05 17.12 -1.00
C LYS A 136 -31.14 16.04 -1.06
N GLY A 137 -31.35 15.28 0.01
CA GLY A 137 -32.35 14.20 0.07
C GLY A 137 -31.87 12.84 -0.45
N GLY A 138 -30.60 12.71 -0.87
CA GLY A 138 -30.03 11.44 -1.33
C GLY A 138 -29.60 10.51 -0.19
N HIS A 139 -29.19 9.30 -0.54
CA HIS A 139 -28.89 8.21 0.40
C HIS A 139 -27.66 7.41 -0.04
N LEU A 140 -27.15 6.54 0.83
CA LEU A 140 -26.20 5.51 0.40
C LEU A 140 -26.93 4.50 -0.47
N ILE A 141 -26.46 4.30 -1.71
CA ILE A 141 -27.00 3.25 -2.59
C ILE A 141 -26.56 1.90 -2.02
N PRO A 142 -27.47 0.93 -1.85
CA PRO A 142 -27.12 -0.42 -1.40
C PRO A 142 -26.06 -1.06 -2.31
N GLY A 143 -25.05 -1.70 -1.73
CA GLY A 143 -23.94 -2.25 -2.50
C GLY A 143 -24.33 -3.38 -3.45
N ASN A 144 -25.41 -4.09 -3.15
CA ASN A 144 -26.01 -5.11 -4.03
C ASN A 144 -26.90 -4.52 -5.14
N GLU A 145 -27.12 -3.20 -5.16
CA GLU A 145 -27.96 -2.49 -6.14
C GLU A 145 -27.14 -1.54 -7.03
N THR A 146 -25.81 -1.50 -6.87
CA THR A 146 -24.92 -0.64 -7.64
C THR A 146 -23.66 -1.37 -8.09
N SER A 147 -23.18 -1.02 -9.28
CA SER A 147 -21.83 -1.35 -9.76
C SER A 147 -20.84 -0.19 -9.63
N ARG A 148 -21.31 0.98 -9.17
CA ARG A 148 -20.48 2.17 -8.96
C ARG A 148 -19.96 2.23 -7.52
N ILE A 149 -18.68 2.50 -7.39
CA ILE A 149 -18.03 2.77 -6.11
C ILE A 149 -18.53 4.11 -5.59
N GLN A 150 -18.96 4.15 -4.33
CA GLN A 150 -19.35 5.40 -3.66
C GLN A 150 -18.23 5.89 -2.75
N THR A 151 -18.05 7.20 -2.62
CA THR A 151 -16.98 7.78 -1.77
C THR A 151 -17.53 8.65 -0.66
N LEU A 152 -16.92 8.54 0.52
CA LEU A 152 -17.11 9.40 1.69
C LEU A 152 -15.76 9.91 2.17
N ASN A 153 -15.63 11.18 2.54
CA ASN A 153 -14.46 11.61 3.28
C ASN A 153 -14.59 11.20 4.74
N MET A 154 -13.44 10.95 5.35
CA MET A 154 -13.27 10.63 6.76
C MET A 154 -12.38 11.69 7.39
N TYR A 155 -12.87 12.35 8.43
CA TYR A 155 -12.11 13.32 9.21
C TYR A 155 -11.96 12.81 10.64
N ALA A 156 -10.72 12.57 11.07
CA ALA A 156 -10.45 12.20 12.45
C ALA A 156 -10.54 13.43 13.36
N ASN A 157 -11.40 13.37 14.37
CA ASN A 157 -11.66 14.51 15.25
C ASN A 157 -10.43 14.90 16.09
N GLY A 158 -10.27 16.21 16.31
CA GLY A 158 -9.19 16.78 17.12
C GLY A 158 -7.84 16.92 16.41
N THR A 159 -7.78 16.74 15.09
CA THR A 159 -6.59 17.04 14.27
C THR A 159 -6.97 17.27 12.80
N ASN A 160 -6.13 18.01 12.06
CA ASN A 160 -6.28 18.15 10.60
C ASN A 160 -5.47 17.11 9.82
N SER A 161 -4.73 16.25 10.53
CA SER A 161 -3.81 15.29 9.91
C SER A 161 -4.46 13.94 9.56
N GLY A 162 -5.66 13.66 10.09
CA GLY A 162 -6.34 12.37 9.97
C GLY A 162 -7.39 12.31 8.87
N ASN A 163 -7.25 13.11 7.81
CA ASN A 163 -8.17 13.17 6.69
C ASN A 163 -7.89 12.02 5.72
N ALA A 164 -8.94 11.34 5.27
CA ALA A 164 -8.87 10.25 4.31
C ALA A 164 -10.20 10.11 3.54
N THR A 165 -10.26 9.14 2.63
CA THR A 165 -11.48 8.82 1.87
C THR A 165 -11.79 7.33 2.06
N ALA A 166 -13.06 7.00 2.30
CA ALA A 166 -13.60 5.66 2.27
C ALA A 166 -14.25 5.37 0.92
N TYR A 167 -13.90 4.23 0.32
CA TYR A 167 -14.49 3.71 -0.91
C TYR A 167 -15.45 2.57 -0.57
N LEU A 168 -16.72 2.78 -0.85
CA LEU A 168 -17.79 1.80 -0.71
C LEU A 168 -17.81 0.97 -1.98
N VAL A 169 -17.14 -0.18 -1.91
CA VAL A 169 -16.84 -1.03 -3.06
C VAL A 169 -17.94 -2.10 -3.20
N PRO A 170 -18.63 -2.19 -4.35
CA PRO A 170 -19.66 -3.21 -4.57
C PRO A 170 -19.17 -4.66 -4.38
N PRO A 171 -20.04 -5.62 -4.04
CA PRO A 171 -19.65 -7.01 -3.79
C PRO A 171 -19.00 -7.73 -4.97
N THR A 172 -19.36 -7.35 -6.20
CA THR A 172 -18.85 -7.91 -7.45
C THR A 172 -18.10 -6.83 -8.22
N GLY A 173 -17.21 -7.22 -9.14
CA GLY A 173 -16.33 -6.32 -9.88
C GLY A 173 -14.87 -6.77 -9.78
N MET A 174 -13.96 -5.92 -10.22
CA MET A 174 -12.52 -6.20 -10.21
C MET A 174 -11.77 -5.28 -9.26
N THR A 175 -10.79 -5.80 -8.54
CA THR A 175 -9.87 -5.02 -7.72
C THR A 175 -8.44 -5.29 -8.14
N VAL A 176 -7.70 -4.25 -8.53
CA VAL A 176 -6.24 -4.32 -8.71
C VAL A 176 -5.60 -4.10 -7.35
N ILE A 177 -4.89 -5.11 -6.84
CA ILE A 177 -4.01 -4.96 -5.67
C ILE A 177 -2.59 -4.76 -6.19
N SER A 178 -2.00 -3.61 -5.86
CA SER A 178 -0.67 -3.25 -6.34
C SER A 178 0.31 -3.06 -5.19
N ASP A 179 1.48 -3.71 -5.29
CA ASP A 179 2.68 -3.23 -4.58
C ASP A 179 3.07 -1.83 -5.13
N ILE A 180 3.99 -1.14 -4.45
CA ILE A 180 4.38 0.24 -4.80
C ILE A 180 5.83 0.31 -5.25
N ASP A 181 6.76 -0.18 -4.42
CA ASP A 181 8.19 -0.07 -4.67
C ASP A 181 8.63 -0.94 -5.85
N ASP A 182 9.42 -0.36 -6.76
CA ASP A 182 9.92 -1.01 -7.97
C ASP A 182 8.86 -1.57 -8.94
N ILE A 183 7.59 -1.18 -8.76
CA ILE A 183 6.50 -1.46 -9.71
C ILE A 183 5.72 -0.19 -10.09
N LEU A 184 5.32 0.64 -9.12
CA LEU A 184 4.65 1.91 -9.38
C LEU A 184 5.61 3.10 -9.29
N ARG A 185 6.75 2.91 -8.62
CA ARG A 185 7.81 3.92 -8.51
C ARG A 185 9.18 3.29 -8.61
N VAL A 186 10.17 4.11 -8.95
CA VAL A 186 11.57 3.69 -8.90
C VAL A 186 12.08 3.78 -7.45
N THR A 187 12.47 2.65 -6.88
CA THR A 187 13.08 2.58 -5.54
C THR A 187 14.48 2.00 -5.64
N LYS A 188 14.65 0.89 -6.35
CA LYS A 188 15.86 0.07 -6.48
C LYS A 188 16.23 -0.57 -5.14
N ILE A 189 15.30 -1.30 -4.53
CA ILE A 189 15.53 -1.95 -3.23
C ILE A 189 16.73 -2.92 -3.25
N TYR A 190 17.04 -3.45 -4.43
CA TYR A 190 18.19 -4.31 -4.71
C TYR A 190 19.54 -3.56 -4.82
N GLN A 191 19.55 -2.23 -4.75
CA GLN A 191 20.75 -1.40 -4.67
C GLN A 191 20.70 -0.52 -3.41
N PRO A 192 21.24 -0.96 -2.25
CA PRO A 192 21.00 -0.33 -0.95
C PRO A 192 21.18 1.19 -0.89
N LYS A 193 22.26 1.72 -1.51
CA LYS A 193 22.51 3.16 -1.59
C LYS A 193 21.42 3.90 -2.37
N GLU A 194 21.09 3.41 -3.56
CA GLU A 194 20.05 4.01 -4.40
C GLU A 194 18.66 3.86 -3.76
N GLY A 195 18.36 2.69 -3.21
CA GLY A 195 17.14 2.41 -2.43
C GLY A 195 16.92 3.40 -1.30
N LEU A 196 17.95 3.64 -0.49
CA LEU A 196 17.90 4.62 0.59
C LEU A 196 17.72 6.04 0.07
N LEU A 197 18.48 6.47 -0.93
CA LEU A 197 18.36 7.82 -1.48
C LEU A 197 17.00 8.05 -2.17
N ASN A 198 16.48 7.08 -2.92
CA ASN A 198 15.17 7.16 -3.56
C ASN A 198 14.01 7.11 -2.56
N THR A 199 14.22 6.52 -1.38
CA THR A 199 13.21 6.49 -0.32
C THR A 199 13.24 7.77 0.50
N PHE A 200 14.42 8.20 0.95
CA PHE A 200 14.56 9.25 1.94
C PHE A 200 14.78 10.64 1.36
N ALA A 201 15.52 10.78 0.26
CA ALA A 201 15.93 12.09 -0.23
C ALA A 201 15.23 12.49 -1.53
N ARG A 202 15.20 11.62 -2.54
CA ARG A 202 14.81 12.01 -3.90
C ARG A 202 13.30 11.95 -4.10
N PRO A 203 12.70 12.90 -4.83
CA PRO A 203 11.31 12.85 -5.24
C PRO A 203 10.93 11.49 -5.85
N PHE A 204 9.76 10.99 -5.48
CA PHE A 204 9.28 9.73 -6.03
C PHE A 204 8.96 9.91 -7.50
N THR A 205 9.40 8.96 -8.31
CA THR A 205 9.22 8.98 -9.76
C THR A 205 8.49 7.72 -10.20
N PRO A 206 7.50 7.82 -11.10
CA PRO A 206 6.84 6.64 -11.62
C PRO A 206 7.84 5.75 -12.35
N TRP A 207 7.60 4.44 -12.27
CA TRP A 207 8.36 3.51 -13.10
C TRP A 207 7.83 3.54 -14.54
N MET A 208 8.58 4.20 -15.42
CA MET A 208 8.20 4.37 -16.83
C MET A 208 6.77 4.93 -16.96
N ASP A 209 5.98 4.44 -17.93
CA ASP A 209 4.61 4.86 -18.19
C ASP A 209 3.55 3.93 -17.54
N MET A 210 3.90 3.31 -16.40
CA MET A 210 2.93 2.55 -15.61
C MET A 210 1.65 3.35 -15.23
N PRO A 211 1.71 4.69 -15.01
CA PRO A 211 0.52 5.50 -14.81
C PRO A 211 -0.51 5.38 -15.94
N ALA A 212 -0.07 5.38 -17.21
CA ALA A 212 -0.97 5.26 -18.36
C ALA A 212 -1.67 3.89 -18.41
N VAL A 213 -0.97 2.81 -18.00
CA VAL A 213 -1.58 1.47 -17.91
C VAL A 213 -2.72 1.47 -16.90
N TYR A 214 -2.51 2.04 -15.71
CA TYR A 214 -3.52 2.08 -14.65
C TYR A 214 -4.67 3.02 -15.00
N ALA A 215 -4.40 4.17 -15.62
CA ALA A 215 -5.42 5.07 -16.13
C ALA A 215 -6.30 4.36 -17.16
N ASN A 216 -5.69 3.66 -18.14
CA ASN A 216 -6.45 2.90 -19.13
C ASN A 216 -7.29 1.79 -18.49
N TRP A 217 -6.78 1.03 -17.52
CA TRP A 217 -7.60 0.03 -16.81
C TRP A 217 -8.75 0.66 -16.02
N SER A 218 -8.51 1.82 -15.41
CA SER A 218 -9.51 2.59 -14.67
C SER A 218 -10.64 3.09 -15.58
N GLU A 219 -10.31 3.50 -16.81
CA GLU A 219 -11.28 4.01 -17.79
C GLU A 219 -12.00 2.91 -18.57
N SER A 220 -11.32 1.80 -18.87
CA SER A 220 -11.83 0.77 -19.80
C SER A 220 -12.52 -0.42 -19.13
N ILE A 221 -12.31 -0.63 -17.83
CA ILE A 221 -12.90 -1.76 -17.09
C ILE A 221 -13.93 -1.25 -16.09
N ASP A 222 -15.20 -1.59 -16.34
CA ASP A 222 -16.30 -1.23 -15.45
C ASP A 222 -16.11 -1.82 -14.05
N ASN A 223 -16.48 -1.03 -13.03
CA ASN A 223 -16.46 -1.46 -11.62
C ASN A 223 -15.07 -1.96 -11.19
N MET A 224 -14.03 -1.27 -11.67
CA MET A 224 -12.65 -1.42 -11.23
C MET A 224 -12.42 -0.64 -9.93
N HIS A 225 -11.74 -1.28 -8.98
CA HIS A 225 -11.25 -0.63 -7.75
C HIS A 225 -9.74 -0.81 -7.65
N PHE A 226 -9.02 0.19 -7.14
CA PHE A 226 -7.59 0.07 -6.88
C PHE A 226 -7.34 -0.03 -5.38
N HIS A 227 -6.47 -0.97 -4.99
CA HIS A 227 -5.98 -1.12 -3.64
C HIS A 227 -4.46 -1.15 -3.65
N TYR A 228 -3.85 -0.15 -3.03
CA TYR A 228 -2.39 -0.05 -2.93
C TYR A 228 -1.92 -0.65 -1.62
N LEU A 229 -0.88 -1.47 -1.67
CA LEU A 229 -0.38 -2.18 -0.49
C LEU A 229 1.14 -2.07 -0.42
N THR A 230 1.66 -1.45 0.63
CA THR A 230 3.09 -1.46 0.96
C THR A 230 3.32 -2.09 2.33
N THR A 231 4.52 -2.62 2.56
CA THR A 231 4.96 -3.05 3.91
C THR A 231 5.82 -1.99 4.60
N THR A 232 5.87 -0.77 4.04
CA THR A 232 6.47 0.41 4.66
C THR A 232 5.77 0.70 6.00
N PRO A 233 6.49 1.10 7.06
CA PRO A 233 5.89 1.48 8.33
C PRO A 233 4.88 2.61 8.15
N GLU A 234 3.76 2.49 8.85
CA GLU A 234 2.59 3.37 8.73
C GLU A 234 2.93 4.88 8.75
N GLN A 235 3.89 5.29 9.56
CA GLN A 235 4.22 6.70 9.72
C GLN A 235 4.99 7.29 8.51
N ALA A 236 5.62 6.45 7.69
CA ALA A 236 6.32 6.85 6.47
C ALA A 236 5.39 6.93 5.24
N THR A 237 4.12 6.55 5.37
CA THR A 237 3.21 6.35 4.23
C THR A 237 2.66 7.64 3.63
N ARG A 238 2.70 8.77 4.32
CA ARG A 238 2.16 10.03 3.78
C ARG A 238 2.80 10.42 2.46
N ASN A 239 4.12 10.26 2.33
CA ASN A 239 4.83 10.52 1.08
C ASN A 239 4.43 9.51 -0.02
N TYR A 240 4.17 8.26 0.35
CA TYR A 240 3.70 7.24 -0.59
C TYR A 240 2.29 7.58 -1.08
N MET A 241 1.37 7.91 -0.18
CA MET A 241 0.00 8.30 -0.53
C MET A 241 -0.02 9.57 -1.39
N ASP A 242 0.78 10.58 -1.06
CA ASP A 242 0.89 11.81 -1.86
C ASP A 242 1.32 11.51 -3.30
N PHE A 243 2.38 10.70 -3.47
CA PHE A 243 2.83 10.27 -4.79
C PHE A 243 1.77 9.45 -5.53
N ILE A 244 1.20 8.43 -4.86
CA ILE A 244 0.24 7.52 -5.47
C ILE A 244 -0.99 8.29 -5.97
N TYR A 245 -1.61 9.13 -5.13
CA TYR A 245 -2.85 9.81 -5.52
C TYR A 245 -2.64 11.03 -6.44
N LYS A 246 -1.40 11.45 -6.68
CA LYS A 246 -1.05 12.40 -7.75
C LYS A 246 -0.78 11.73 -9.10
N THR A 247 -0.54 10.42 -9.10
CA THR A 247 0.05 9.71 -10.24
C THR A 247 -0.83 8.56 -10.75
N TYR A 248 -1.58 7.93 -9.86
CA TYR A 248 -2.37 6.73 -10.13
C TYR A 248 -3.83 6.92 -9.73
N PRO A 249 -4.76 6.12 -10.29
CA PRO A 249 -6.18 6.21 -9.97
C PRO A 249 -6.45 6.12 -8.46
N LEU A 250 -7.48 6.83 -8.02
CA LEU A 250 -7.89 6.81 -6.62
C LEU A 250 -8.25 5.40 -6.15
N GLY A 251 -7.91 5.09 -4.91
CA GLY A 251 -8.12 3.76 -4.33
C GLY A 251 -7.94 3.73 -2.82
N SER A 252 -8.17 2.55 -2.22
CA SER A 252 -7.87 2.30 -0.81
C SER A 252 -6.40 1.94 -0.62
N PHE A 253 -5.89 2.01 0.61
CA PHE A 253 -4.46 1.89 0.89
C PHE A 253 -4.18 1.15 2.17
N ASP A 254 -3.45 0.05 2.06
CA ASP A 254 -2.92 -0.69 3.19
C ASP A 254 -1.40 -0.47 3.33
N THR A 255 -0.98 -0.47 4.59
CA THR A 255 0.41 -0.35 4.98
C THR A 255 0.72 -1.32 6.11
N ARG A 256 2.01 -1.47 6.48
CA ARG A 256 2.37 -2.26 7.66
C ARG A 256 1.77 -1.64 8.93
N PRO A 257 0.84 -2.32 9.64
CA PRO A 257 0.35 -1.86 10.93
C PRO A 257 1.47 -1.95 11.98
N LEU A 258 1.37 -1.17 13.05
CA LEU A 258 2.28 -1.15 14.19
C LEU A 258 1.76 -2.01 15.36
N ASN A 259 0.80 -2.88 15.10
CA ASN A 259 0.25 -3.78 16.10
C ASN A 259 1.11 -5.05 16.20
N PHE A 260 2.08 -5.02 17.11
CA PHE A 260 2.99 -6.15 17.34
C PHE A 260 2.39 -7.25 18.24
N SER A 261 1.16 -7.08 18.75
CA SER A 261 0.49 -8.09 19.57
C SER A 261 -0.10 -9.25 18.75
N ASP A 262 -0.31 -9.04 17.45
CA ASP A 262 -0.68 -10.09 16.51
C ASP A 262 0.57 -10.62 15.79
N VAL A 263 0.91 -11.88 16.08
CA VAL A 263 2.09 -12.57 15.54
C VAL A 263 2.03 -12.65 14.01
N SER A 264 0.85 -12.83 13.43
CA SER A 264 0.67 -12.91 11.97
C SER A 264 0.83 -11.53 11.32
N ALA A 265 0.27 -10.50 11.93
CA ALA A 265 0.48 -9.10 11.55
C ALA A 265 1.92 -8.61 11.80
N THR A 266 2.76 -9.40 12.46
CA THR A 266 4.17 -9.09 12.72
C THR A 266 5.13 -9.85 11.81
N LEU A 267 4.89 -11.15 11.60
CA LEU A 267 5.79 -12.05 10.87
C LEU A 267 5.43 -12.20 9.38
N HIS A 268 4.16 -12.03 9.02
CA HIS A 268 3.64 -12.23 7.65
C HIS A 268 2.68 -11.11 7.23
N ILE A 269 3.06 -9.86 7.48
CA ILE A 269 2.23 -8.65 7.30
C ILE A 269 1.50 -8.60 5.97
N ARG A 270 2.23 -8.79 4.87
CA ARG A 270 1.64 -8.73 3.54
C ARG A 270 0.54 -9.76 3.37
N ARG A 271 0.80 -11.01 3.80
CA ARG A 271 -0.20 -12.08 3.73
C ARG A 271 -1.41 -11.77 4.61
N PHE A 272 -1.20 -11.28 5.83
CA PHE A 272 -2.27 -10.86 6.73
C PHE A 272 -3.21 -9.81 6.12
N LEU A 273 -2.65 -8.76 5.49
CA LEU A 273 -3.42 -7.71 4.83
C LEU A 273 -4.15 -8.24 3.58
N LEU A 274 -3.49 -9.10 2.80
CA LEU A 274 -4.09 -9.72 1.63
C LEU A 274 -5.26 -10.65 2.01
N ASP A 275 -5.10 -11.53 3.00
CA ASP A 275 -6.19 -12.40 3.46
C ASP A 275 -7.39 -11.57 3.95
N LYS A 276 -7.13 -10.44 4.61
CA LYS A 276 -8.21 -9.54 5.08
C LYS A 276 -9.04 -9.00 3.91
N ILE A 277 -8.43 -8.47 2.85
CA ILE A 277 -9.19 -7.92 1.71
C ILE A 277 -9.90 -9.02 0.90
N PHE A 278 -9.28 -10.20 0.74
CA PHE A 278 -9.91 -11.36 0.09
C PHE A 278 -11.14 -11.87 0.86
N HIS A 279 -11.05 -11.97 2.20
CA HIS A 279 -12.21 -12.31 3.03
C HIS A 279 -13.28 -11.21 3.03
N THR A 280 -12.88 -9.94 2.92
CA THR A 280 -13.81 -8.82 2.88
C THR A 280 -14.68 -8.84 1.61
N PHE A 281 -14.11 -9.24 0.48
CA PHE A 281 -14.75 -9.22 -0.84
C PHE A 281 -14.76 -10.60 -1.53
N PRO A 282 -15.45 -11.60 -0.98
CA PRO A 282 -15.37 -12.99 -1.45
C PRO A 282 -15.90 -13.22 -2.88
N GLN A 283 -16.65 -12.25 -3.43
CA GLN A 283 -17.23 -12.32 -4.77
C GLN A 283 -16.50 -11.42 -5.78
N ARG A 284 -15.56 -10.58 -5.34
CA ARG A 284 -14.76 -9.76 -6.27
C ARG A 284 -13.66 -10.59 -6.90
N LYS A 285 -13.23 -10.13 -8.06
CA LYS A 285 -12.10 -10.67 -8.79
C LYS A 285 -10.87 -9.80 -8.53
N PHE A 286 -9.70 -10.41 -8.40
CA PHE A 286 -8.47 -9.71 -8.06
C PHE A 286 -7.41 -9.85 -9.16
N VAL A 287 -6.76 -8.73 -9.47
CA VAL A 287 -5.54 -8.67 -10.27
C VAL A 287 -4.42 -8.25 -9.33
N LEU A 288 -3.38 -9.09 -9.22
CA LEU A 288 -2.27 -8.86 -8.31
C LEU A 288 -1.08 -8.33 -9.11
N VAL A 289 -0.55 -7.16 -8.76
CA VAL A 289 0.52 -6.47 -9.49
C VAL A 289 1.69 -6.16 -8.56
N ALA A 290 2.88 -6.63 -8.88
CA ALA A 290 4.08 -6.42 -8.07
C ALA A 290 5.35 -6.65 -8.90
N ASP A 291 6.50 -6.82 -8.24
CA ASP A 291 7.79 -7.08 -8.87
C ASP A 291 8.50 -8.31 -8.28
N THR A 292 9.55 -8.78 -8.94
CA THR A 292 10.31 -9.97 -8.54
C THR A 292 11.31 -9.75 -7.41
N SER A 293 11.72 -8.50 -7.14
CA SER A 293 12.70 -8.21 -6.09
C SER A 293 12.12 -8.33 -4.68
N ASN A 294 10.79 -8.43 -4.56
CA ASN A 294 10.11 -8.60 -3.29
C ASN A 294 9.76 -10.07 -2.98
N SER A 295 10.56 -10.71 -2.13
CA SER A 295 10.46 -12.15 -1.86
C SER A 295 9.15 -12.59 -1.19
N ASP A 296 8.44 -11.69 -0.50
CA ASP A 296 7.16 -12.03 0.14
C ASP A 296 6.01 -12.11 -0.88
N VAL A 297 6.03 -11.30 -1.94
CA VAL A 297 5.12 -11.36 -3.10
C VAL A 297 5.23 -12.71 -3.78
N MET A 298 6.47 -13.11 -4.08
CA MET A 298 6.80 -14.33 -4.80
C MET A 298 6.27 -15.58 -4.09
N LYS A 299 6.00 -15.48 -2.77
CA LYS A 299 5.34 -16.52 -1.97
C LYS A 299 3.84 -16.29 -1.83
N ALA A 300 3.42 -15.07 -1.48
CA ALA A 300 2.05 -14.76 -1.13
C ALA A 300 1.10 -14.83 -2.32
N TYR A 301 1.47 -14.27 -3.47
CA TYR A 301 0.59 -14.16 -4.63
C TYR A 301 0.22 -15.52 -5.25
N PRO A 302 1.17 -16.43 -5.54
CA PRO A 302 0.79 -17.76 -6.02
C PRO A 302 0.02 -18.57 -4.96
N ALA A 303 0.26 -18.34 -3.66
CA ALA A 303 -0.53 -18.98 -2.61
C ALA A 303 -1.98 -18.47 -2.59
N LEU A 304 -2.22 -17.16 -2.72
CA LEU A 304 -3.58 -16.59 -2.80
C LEU A 304 -4.40 -17.19 -3.96
N TYR A 305 -3.78 -17.44 -5.11
CA TYR A 305 -4.46 -18.10 -6.24
C TYR A 305 -4.98 -19.50 -5.86
N LYS A 306 -4.20 -20.24 -5.07
CA LYS A 306 -4.54 -21.60 -4.62
C LYS A 306 -5.55 -21.58 -3.47
N ASP A 307 -5.38 -20.65 -2.53
CA ASP A 307 -6.18 -20.57 -1.30
C ASP A 307 -7.56 -19.94 -1.53
N TYR A 308 -7.67 -19.05 -2.53
CA TYR A 308 -8.92 -18.37 -2.92
C TYR A 308 -9.31 -18.69 -4.37
N PRO A 309 -9.66 -19.96 -4.67
CA PRO A 309 -9.89 -20.40 -6.04
C PRO A 309 -10.99 -19.59 -6.71
N GLY A 310 -10.69 -19.14 -7.93
CA GLY A 310 -11.60 -18.35 -8.75
C GLY A 310 -11.67 -16.86 -8.42
N GLN A 311 -11.03 -16.37 -7.34
CA GLN A 311 -10.97 -14.93 -7.05
C GLN A 311 -9.81 -14.25 -7.79
N VAL A 312 -8.61 -14.84 -7.81
CA VAL A 312 -7.45 -14.27 -8.53
C VAL A 312 -7.59 -14.50 -10.04
N GLN A 313 -7.68 -13.42 -10.82
CA GLN A 313 -7.73 -13.48 -12.29
C GLN A 313 -6.34 -13.50 -12.90
N CYS A 314 -5.49 -12.57 -12.44
CA CYS A 314 -4.15 -12.35 -12.97
C CYS A 314 -3.13 -12.11 -11.86
N ILE A 315 -1.92 -12.64 -12.04
CA ILE A 315 -0.73 -12.28 -11.29
C ILE A 315 0.30 -11.68 -12.26
N LEU A 316 0.52 -10.37 -12.17
CA LEU A 316 1.40 -9.62 -13.07
C LEU A 316 2.62 -9.17 -12.28
N LEU A 317 3.80 -9.65 -12.66
CA LEU A 317 5.05 -9.41 -11.94
C LEU A 317 6.07 -8.74 -12.86
N ARG A 318 6.52 -7.54 -12.51
CA ARG A 318 7.67 -6.94 -13.17
C ARG A 318 8.91 -7.78 -12.87
N ASN A 319 9.57 -8.28 -13.91
CA ASN A 319 10.83 -8.99 -13.79
C ASN A 319 12.01 -8.00 -13.72
N THR A 320 12.25 -7.48 -12.52
CA THR A 320 13.34 -6.53 -12.22
C THR A 320 14.71 -7.08 -12.58
N SER A 321 14.94 -8.38 -12.37
CA SER A 321 16.21 -9.04 -12.74
C SER A 321 16.50 -9.00 -14.26
N SER A 322 15.46 -8.84 -15.07
CA SER A 322 15.58 -8.74 -16.54
C SER A 322 15.70 -7.31 -17.05
N THR A 323 15.19 -6.32 -16.31
CA THR A 323 15.18 -4.92 -16.74
C THR A 323 16.30 -4.11 -16.11
N ASP A 324 16.73 -4.50 -14.91
CA ASP A 324 17.60 -3.72 -14.07
C ASP A 324 18.87 -4.53 -13.81
N SER A 325 19.95 -4.18 -14.51
CA SER A 325 21.22 -4.92 -14.44
C SER A 325 21.82 -4.96 -13.02
N GLY A 326 21.44 -4.01 -12.17
CA GLY A 326 21.82 -3.93 -10.76
C GLY A 326 21.06 -4.89 -9.84
N ASP A 327 19.96 -5.47 -10.29
CA ASP A 327 19.22 -6.48 -9.53
C ASP A 327 19.92 -7.84 -9.65
N LYS A 328 20.17 -8.44 -8.49
CA LYS A 328 20.80 -9.75 -8.28
C LYS A 328 20.10 -10.54 -7.18
N PHE A 329 18.92 -10.08 -6.75
CA PHE A 329 18.16 -10.76 -5.72
C PHE A 329 17.58 -12.06 -6.30
N PRO A 330 17.83 -13.21 -5.66
CA PRO A 330 17.18 -14.43 -6.06
C PRO A 330 15.70 -14.38 -5.70
N TYR A 331 14.87 -14.98 -6.54
CA TYR A 331 13.44 -15.12 -6.32
C TYR A 331 12.98 -16.55 -6.63
N ASP A 332 12.06 -17.06 -5.82
CA ASP A 332 11.54 -18.42 -5.97
C ASP A 332 10.25 -18.42 -6.80
N THR A 333 10.25 -19.19 -7.89
CA THR A 333 9.09 -19.38 -8.76
C THR A 333 8.34 -20.69 -8.51
N SER A 334 8.75 -21.50 -7.52
CA SER A 334 8.14 -22.80 -7.23
C SER A 334 6.63 -22.72 -6.94
N GLY A 335 6.16 -21.63 -6.34
CA GLY A 335 4.74 -21.38 -6.07
C GLY A 335 3.85 -21.42 -7.32
N PHE A 336 4.40 -21.12 -8.49
CA PHE A 336 3.67 -21.01 -9.75
C PHE A 336 3.47 -22.34 -10.49
N LYS A 337 4.09 -23.44 -10.05
CA LYS A 337 4.13 -24.73 -10.78
C LYS A 337 2.77 -25.28 -11.22
N ASP A 338 1.74 -25.06 -10.41
CA ASP A 338 0.39 -25.59 -10.63
C ASP A 338 -0.61 -24.48 -10.99
N ILE A 339 -0.11 -23.30 -11.32
CA ILE A 339 -0.92 -22.18 -11.80
C ILE A 339 -0.85 -22.21 -13.33
N PRO A 340 -1.99 -22.19 -14.03
CA PRO A 340 -1.98 -22.11 -15.49
C PRO A 340 -1.25 -20.85 -15.98
N GLN A 341 -0.39 -20.98 -16.98
CA GLN A 341 0.49 -19.89 -17.45
C GLN A 341 -0.30 -18.68 -17.98
N GLU A 342 -1.54 -18.87 -18.44
CA GLU A 342 -2.43 -17.79 -18.84
C GLU A 342 -2.89 -16.89 -17.68
N ARG A 343 -2.71 -17.34 -16.42
CA ARG A 343 -3.11 -16.63 -15.19
C ARG A 343 -1.99 -15.78 -14.60
N TYR A 344 -0.77 -15.85 -15.12
CA TYR A 344 0.31 -15.01 -14.63
C TYR A 344 1.29 -14.60 -15.74
N MET A 345 1.95 -13.47 -15.54
CA MET A 345 2.98 -12.98 -16.45
C MET A 345 4.09 -12.26 -15.70
N PHE A 346 5.32 -12.69 -15.95
CA PHE A 346 6.55 -11.97 -15.69
C PHE A 346 6.82 -11.03 -16.86
N PHE A 347 6.52 -9.75 -16.69
CA PHE A 347 6.63 -8.72 -17.72
C PHE A 347 7.85 -7.83 -17.50
N ARG A 348 8.28 -7.10 -18.52
CA ARG A 348 9.53 -6.31 -18.47
C ARG A 348 9.26 -4.83 -18.47
N VAL A 349 8.30 -4.37 -19.27
CA VAL A 349 7.96 -2.95 -19.38
C VAL A 349 6.45 -2.77 -19.35
N PRO A 350 5.91 -1.58 -18.98
CA PRO A 350 4.47 -1.34 -18.92
C PRO A 350 3.74 -1.69 -20.23
N ASP A 351 4.38 -1.45 -21.38
CA ASP A 351 3.82 -1.76 -22.72
C ASP A 351 3.43 -3.24 -22.88
N ASP A 352 4.10 -4.16 -22.18
CA ASP A 352 3.79 -5.59 -22.21
C ASP A 352 2.36 -5.87 -21.70
N LEU A 353 1.78 -4.95 -20.92
CA LEU A 353 0.45 -5.04 -20.31
C LEU A 353 -0.67 -4.45 -21.19
N THR A 354 -0.33 -3.68 -22.23
CA THR A 354 -1.28 -2.78 -22.93
C THR A 354 -2.36 -3.46 -23.79
N ARG A 355 -2.43 -4.79 -23.81
CA ARG A 355 -3.41 -5.57 -24.60
C ARG A 355 -3.91 -6.83 -23.90
N LEU A 356 -3.73 -6.90 -22.58
CA LEU A 356 -4.21 -8.03 -21.80
C LEU A 356 -5.70 -7.92 -21.55
N ASP A 357 -6.41 -9.02 -21.72
CA ASP A 357 -7.81 -9.15 -21.30
C ASP A 357 -7.83 -9.68 -19.85
N ILE A 358 -7.41 -8.81 -18.93
CA ILE A 358 -7.36 -9.13 -17.50
C ILE A 358 -8.75 -9.37 -16.90
N ALA A 359 -9.79 -8.81 -17.53
CA ALA A 359 -11.19 -8.97 -17.12
C ALA A 359 -11.65 -10.42 -17.20
N ASN A 360 -11.24 -11.14 -18.26
CA ASN A 360 -11.53 -12.57 -18.45
C ASN A 360 -10.38 -13.49 -17.99
N GLY A 361 -9.33 -12.92 -17.40
CA GLY A 361 -8.19 -13.67 -16.88
C GLY A 361 -7.24 -14.19 -17.95
N HIS A 362 -7.16 -13.50 -19.09
CA HIS A 362 -6.17 -13.71 -20.13
C HIS A 362 -4.99 -12.76 -19.90
N CYS A 363 -4.08 -13.17 -19.02
CA CYS A 363 -3.05 -12.33 -18.44
C CYS A 363 -1.69 -12.44 -19.14
N LEU A 364 -1.59 -13.30 -20.15
CA LEU A 364 -0.34 -13.61 -20.83
C LEU A 364 -0.28 -12.96 -22.21
N ASN A 365 0.69 -12.07 -22.38
CA ASN A 365 1.16 -11.67 -23.69
C ASN A 365 2.17 -12.71 -24.21
N SER A 366 1.73 -13.54 -25.16
CA SER A 366 2.55 -14.65 -25.71
C SER A 366 3.85 -14.20 -26.39
N THR A 367 4.01 -12.92 -26.72
CA THR A 367 5.26 -12.40 -27.29
C THR A 367 6.36 -12.20 -26.25
N ILE A 368 6.05 -12.29 -24.95
CA ILE A 368 6.98 -12.02 -23.85
C ILE A 368 7.50 -13.34 -23.26
N PRO A 369 8.79 -13.67 -23.44
CA PRO A 369 9.37 -14.89 -22.89
C PRO A 369 9.32 -14.91 -21.36
N GLN A 370 8.71 -15.94 -20.79
CA GLN A 370 8.47 -16.08 -19.34
C GLN A 370 9.62 -16.75 -18.58
N ASN A 371 10.35 -17.69 -19.20
CA ASN A 371 11.52 -18.37 -18.62
C ASN A 371 11.34 -18.83 -17.15
N VAL A 372 10.18 -19.39 -16.81
CA VAL A 372 9.88 -19.89 -15.47
C VAL A 372 10.34 -21.33 -15.30
N THR A 373 11.19 -21.59 -14.31
CA THR A 373 11.78 -22.91 -14.01
C THR A 373 11.12 -23.61 -12.84
N PHE A 374 10.20 -22.92 -12.14
CA PHE A 374 9.55 -23.39 -10.90
C PHE A 374 10.55 -23.74 -9.78
N LYS A 375 11.64 -22.98 -9.74
CA LYS A 375 12.72 -23.03 -8.76
C LYS A 375 13.19 -21.61 -8.45
N GLU A 376 14.21 -21.50 -7.61
CA GLU A 376 14.94 -20.25 -7.39
C GLU A 376 15.64 -19.78 -8.68
N GLN A 377 15.46 -18.51 -9.03
CA GLN A 377 16.01 -17.84 -10.21
C GLN A 377 16.58 -16.47 -9.83
N GLY A 378 17.22 -15.76 -10.77
CA GLY A 378 17.80 -14.44 -10.49
C GLY A 378 19.15 -14.48 -9.77
N LEU A 379 19.77 -15.66 -9.66
CA LEU A 379 21.07 -15.85 -9.02
C LEU A 379 22.19 -15.08 -9.76
N PRO A 380 23.13 -14.46 -9.03
CA PRO A 380 24.28 -13.81 -9.65
C PRO A 380 25.07 -14.81 -10.49
N PHE A 381 25.45 -14.40 -11.70
CA PHE A 381 26.22 -15.18 -12.69
C PHE A 381 25.50 -16.42 -13.29
N GLY A 382 24.17 -16.54 -13.18
CA GLY A 382 23.42 -17.57 -13.88
C GLY A 382 23.67 -19.01 -13.38
N LEU A 383 24.21 -19.16 -12.17
CA LEU A 383 24.43 -20.46 -11.55
C LEU A 383 23.09 -21.06 -11.10
N GLY A 384 22.58 -22.08 -11.81
CA GLY A 384 21.51 -22.93 -11.29
C GLY A 384 22.05 -23.82 -10.16
N GLN A 385 21.41 -23.83 -8.99
CA GLN A 385 21.99 -24.48 -7.80
C GLN A 385 22.05 -26.02 -7.92
N GLY A 386 23.28 -26.52 -7.91
CA GLY A 386 23.67 -27.83 -7.39
C GLY A 386 24.41 -27.75 -6.05
N SER A 387 24.31 -26.64 -5.31
CA SER A 387 25.02 -26.43 -4.05
C SER A 387 24.11 -25.75 -3.02
N GLY A 388 23.78 -26.46 -1.93
CA GLY A 388 22.83 -26.06 -0.89
C GLY A 388 23.28 -24.91 0.01
N ALA A 389 23.68 -23.78 -0.57
CA ALA A 389 24.11 -22.57 0.12
C ALA A 389 23.24 -21.37 -0.31
N GLY A 390 21.92 -21.46 -0.10
CA GLY A 390 20.97 -20.35 -0.29
C GLY A 390 19.98 -20.17 0.87
N ARG A 391 20.08 -20.98 1.93
CA ARG A 391 19.19 -20.88 3.08
C ARG A 391 19.71 -19.81 4.05
N HIS A 392 19.22 -18.58 3.85
CA HIS A 392 19.10 -17.46 4.80
C HIS A 392 19.46 -16.12 4.14
N GLY A 393 18.64 -15.71 3.17
CA GLY A 393 18.60 -14.34 2.67
C GLY A 393 17.32 -13.65 3.11
N SER A 394 16.97 -13.64 4.40
CA SER A 394 16.02 -12.65 4.90
C SER A 394 16.74 -11.30 4.90
N ILE A 395 16.69 -10.61 3.78
CA ILE A 395 17.10 -9.20 3.70
C ILE A 395 16.15 -8.47 4.66
N PRO A 396 16.64 -7.86 5.74
CA PRO A 396 15.79 -7.00 6.52
C PRO A 396 15.34 -5.92 5.55
N PRO A 397 14.03 -5.65 5.40
CA PRO A 397 13.60 -4.52 4.59
C PRO A 397 14.40 -3.31 5.08
N ILE A 398 14.84 -2.43 4.20
CA ILE A 398 15.59 -1.22 4.56
C ILE A 398 14.88 -0.47 5.72
N PHE A 399 13.55 -0.61 5.79
CA PHE A 399 12.70 -0.19 6.89
C PHE A 399 12.85 -0.95 8.22
N ALA A 400 13.21 -2.24 8.27
CA ALA A 400 13.52 -2.93 9.52
C ALA A 400 14.73 -2.30 10.24
N MET A 401 15.75 -1.84 9.52
CA MET A 401 16.81 -1.03 10.15
C MET A 401 16.28 0.33 10.63
N ALA A 402 15.43 1.01 9.85
CA ALA A 402 14.83 2.29 10.24
C ALA A 402 13.89 2.16 11.46
N VAL A 403 13.11 1.08 11.56
CA VAL A 403 12.19 0.78 12.67
C VAL A 403 12.96 0.38 13.92
N VAL A 404 14.03 -0.41 13.80
CA VAL A 404 14.90 -0.75 14.93
C VAL A 404 15.63 0.50 15.44
N LEU A 405 16.10 1.39 14.54
CA LEU A 405 16.67 2.69 14.94
C LEU A 405 15.63 3.63 15.57
N ALA A 406 14.41 3.71 15.02
CA ALA A 406 13.34 4.55 15.55
C ALA A 406 12.86 4.07 16.92
N ALA A 407 12.73 2.76 17.14
CA ALA A 407 12.35 2.18 18.42
C ALA A 407 13.43 2.39 19.51
N THR A 408 14.71 2.25 19.14
CA THR A 408 15.83 2.46 20.07
C THR A 408 16.07 3.94 20.40
N ILE A 409 15.87 4.85 19.45
CA ILE A 409 16.02 6.29 19.66
C ILE A 409 14.77 6.90 20.32
N GLY A 410 13.57 6.38 20.05
CA GLY A 410 12.33 6.80 20.72
C GLY A 410 12.39 6.59 22.23
N ALA A 411 13.03 5.49 22.68
CA ALA A 411 13.31 5.26 24.10
C ALA A 411 14.36 6.21 24.69
N ALA A 412 15.24 6.79 23.87
CA ALA A 412 16.27 7.76 24.27
C ALA A 412 15.81 9.22 24.18
N LEU A 413 14.67 9.49 23.54
CA LEU A 413 14.03 10.81 23.43
C LEU A 413 12.89 11.01 24.44
N MET A 414 12.58 9.99 25.26
CA MET A 414 11.68 10.08 26.41
C MET A 414 12.38 10.61 27.66
#